data_AF-A0A8T4DTM6-F1
#
_entry.id   AF-A0A8T4DTM6-F1
#
_cell.length_a   1.000
_cell.length_b   1.000
_cell.length_c   1.000
_cell.angle_alpha   90.00
_cell.angle_beta   90.00
_cell.angle_gamma   90.00
#
_symmetry.space_group_name_H-M   'P 1'
#
loop_
_entity.id
_entity.type
_entity.pdbx_description
1 polymer ?
#
loop_
_entity_poly.entity_id
_entity_poly.type
_entity_poly.pdbx_seq_one_letter_code
_entity_poly.pdbx_strand_id
1 'polypeptide(L)'
;MRTFENKGQYIDNKGYARYSESNELVQRYIAAKYVVGRNLLPNEDVHHKNENSLDTRSENLIVLNHDEHMNQHPNPLLKKLLTGRRNKYE
;
A
#
# COMPACT_ATOMS: atom_id res chain seq x y z
N MET A 1 20.79 -3.71 8.90
CA MET A 1 19.62 -3.57 8.01
C MET A 1 19.45 -4.93 7.32
N ARG A 2 18.38 -5.69 7.60
CA ARG A 2 18.18 -7.01 7.00
C ARG A 2 17.42 -6.83 5.68
N THR A 3 18.11 -6.98 4.56
CA THR A 3 17.51 -7.07 3.23
C THR A 3 16.88 -8.45 3.09
N PHE A 4 15.55 -8.50 3.02
CA PHE A 4 14.86 -9.71 2.56
C PHE A 4 15.07 -9.79 1.04
N GLU A 5 16.18 -10.40 0.62
CA GLU A 5 16.48 -10.69 -0.78
C GLU A 5 15.58 -11.84 -1.29
N ASN A 6 14.29 -11.58 -1.47
CA ASN A 6 13.55 -12.32 -2.48
C ASN A 6 14.09 -11.81 -3.83
N LYS A 7 14.97 -12.59 -4.45
CA LYS A 7 15.66 -12.28 -5.71
C LYS A 7 14.74 -11.50 -6.67
N GLY A 8 14.97 -10.19 -6.77
CA GLY A 8 14.20 -9.30 -7.64
C GLY A 8 13.36 -8.22 -6.95
N GLN A 9 13.30 -8.14 -5.61
CA GLN A 9 12.55 -7.10 -4.91
C GLN A 9 13.31 -6.46 -3.74
N TYR A 10 12.96 -5.22 -3.41
CA TYR A 10 13.46 -4.50 -2.23
C TYR A 10 12.38 -3.60 -1.63
N ILE A 11 12.55 -3.21 -0.36
CA ILE A 11 11.64 -2.27 0.33
C ILE A 11 12.24 -0.86 0.24
N ASP A 12 11.47 0.09 -0.28
CA ASP A 12 11.90 1.48 -0.38
C ASP A 12 11.86 2.20 0.99
N ASN A 13 12.38 3.42 1.04
CA ASN A 13 12.38 4.24 2.25
C ASN A 13 10.97 4.67 2.72
N LYS A 14 9.93 4.41 1.92
CA LYS A 14 8.52 4.67 2.24
C LYS A 14 7.78 3.41 2.69
N GLY A 15 8.46 2.26 2.78
CA GLY A 15 7.89 1.00 3.23
C GLY A 15 7.14 0.22 2.16
N TYR A 16 7.36 0.51 0.88
CA TYR A 16 6.73 -0.21 -0.24
C TYR A 16 7.68 -1.21 -0.89
N ALA A 17 7.14 -2.37 -1.27
CA ALA A 17 7.87 -3.36 -2.06
C ALA A 17 8.00 -2.90 -3.52
N ARG A 18 9.24 -2.97 -4.05
CA ARG A 18 9.59 -2.60 -5.42
C ARG A 18 10.37 -3.70 -6.11
N TYR A 19 10.20 -3.84 -7.43
CA TYR A 19 11.09 -4.67 -8.24
C TYR A 19 12.46 -4.01 -8.35
N SER A 20 13.53 -4.77 -8.13
CA SER A 20 14.91 -4.25 -8.16
C SER A 20 15.37 -3.84 -9.55
N GLU A 21 14.82 -4.46 -10.60
CA GLU A 21 15.21 -4.19 -11.99
C GLU A 21 14.52 -2.95 -12.57
N SER A 22 13.21 -2.78 -12.33
CA SER A 22 12.42 -1.70 -12.92
C SER A 22 12.11 -0.55 -11.95
N ASN A 23 12.38 -0.73 -10.65
CA ASN A 23 11.97 0.19 -9.58
C ASN A 23 10.44 0.36 -9.47
N GLU A 24 9.65 -0.49 -10.12
CA GLU A 24 8.20 -0.42 -10.10
C GLU A 24 7.62 -0.98 -8.80
N LEU A 25 6.48 -0.43 -8.38
CA LEU A 25 5.74 -0.89 -7.21
C LEU A 25 5.13 -2.27 -7.47
N VAL A 26 5.48 -3.25 -6.63
CA VAL A 26 4.98 -4.63 -6.71
C VAL A 26 3.45 -4.65 -6.62
N GLN A 27 2.87 -3.86 -5.71
CA GLN A 27 1.42 -3.75 -5.54
C GLN A 27 0.70 -3.25 -6.80
N ARG A 28 1.30 -2.35 -7.59
CA ARG A 28 0.69 -1.85 -8.84
C ARG A 28 0.68 -2.92 -9.91
N TYR A 29 1.76 -3.68 -10.03
CA TYR A 29 1.82 -4.83 -10.95
C TYR A 29 0.77 -5.88 -10.59
N ILE A 30 0.69 -6.27 -9.31
CA ILE A 30 -0.26 -7.28 -8.85
C ILE A 30 -1.70 -6.80 -9.04
N ALA A 31 -2.00 -5.54 -8.71
CA ALA A 31 -3.32 -4.96 -8.92
C ALA A 31 -3.72 -4.96 -10.40
N ALA A 32 -2.83 -4.48 -11.28
CA ALA A 32 -3.07 -4.48 -12.73
C ALA A 32 -3.37 -5.88 -13.25
N LYS A 33 -2.56 -6.88 -12.86
CA LYS A 33 -2.65 -8.23 -13.40
C LYS A 33 -3.77 -9.08 -12.80
N TYR A 34 -3.96 -9.01 -11.48
CA TYR A 34 -4.80 -9.95 -10.74
C TYR A 34 -6.04 -9.34 -10.10
N VAL A 35 -6.14 -8.00 -10.01
CA VAL A 35 -7.33 -7.32 -9.46
C VAL A 35 -8.21 -6.78 -10.58
N VAL A 36 -7.64 -6.02 -11.53
CA VAL A 36 -8.40 -5.41 -12.64
C VAL A 36 -8.21 -6.10 -13.99
N GLY A 37 -7.13 -6.87 -14.18
CA GLY A 37 -6.84 -7.56 -15.45
C GLY A 37 -6.45 -6.63 -16.61
N ARG A 38 -6.02 -5.40 -16.32
CA ARG A 38 -5.55 -4.40 -17.29
C ARG A 38 -4.56 -3.44 -16.64
N ASN A 39 -3.88 -2.61 -17.45
CA ASN A 39 -3.07 -1.51 -16.92
C ASN A 39 -3.93 -0.55 -16.09
N LEU A 40 -3.38 -0.07 -14.98
CA LEU A 40 -3.99 0.97 -14.15
C LEU A 40 -4.02 2.30 -14.89
N LEU A 41 -5.13 3.03 -14.78
CA LEU A 41 -5.28 4.37 -15.30
C LEU A 41 -4.45 5.37 -14.46
N PRO A 42 -4.14 6.56 -15.02
CA PRO A 42 -3.39 7.58 -14.28
C PRO A 42 -4.07 8.07 -13.00
N ASN A 43 -5.39 7.95 -12.89
CA ASN A 43 -6.20 8.35 -11.75
C ASN A 43 -6.58 7.18 -10.81
N GLU A 44 -5.98 5.99 -11.01
CA GLU A 44 -6.22 4.81 -10.20
C GLU A 44 -5.07 4.55 -9.23
N ASP A 45 -5.41 4.46 -7.95
CA ASP A 45 -4.51 4.15 -6.84
C ASP A 45 -4.79 2.75 -6.26
N VAL A 46 -3.73 2.11 -5.77
CA VAL A 46 -3.82 0.80 -5.10
C VAL A 46 -3.87 1.01 -3.60
N HIS A 47 -4.97 0.60 -2.98
CA HIS A 47 -5.16 0.63 -1.54
C HIS A 47 -4.96 -0.77 -0.93
N HIS A 48 -4.32 -0.82 0.24
CA HIS A 48 -4.17 -2.04 1.04
C HIS A 48 -5.27 -2.08 2.09
N LYS A 49 -6.21 -3.03 1.99
CA LYS A 49 -7.39 -3.13 2.86
C LYS A 49 -7.04 -3.27 4.34
N ASN A 50 -5.93 -3.94 4.65
CA ASN A 50 -5.45 -4.15 6.02
C ASN A 50 -4.41 -3.12 6.49
N GLU A 51 -4.21 -2.03 5.75
CA GLU A 51 -3.18 -1.00 6.01
C GLU A 51 -1.73 -1.51 6.06
N ASN A 52 -1.46 -2.75 5.64
CA ASN A 52 -0.11 -3.32 5.59
C ASN A 52 0.44 -3.23 4.16
N SER A 53 1.36 -2.28 3.93
CA SER A 53 1.99 -2.04 2.63
C SER A 53 2.88 -3.17 2.10
N LEU A 54 3.21 -4.15 2.95
CA LEU A 54 4.00 -5.32 2.57
C LEU A 54 3.12 -6.51 2.20
N ASP A 55 1.82 -6.48 2.52
CA ASP A 55 0.87 -7.53 2.16
C ASP A 55 0.33 -7.29 0.75
N THR A 56 1.11 -7.75 -0.22
CA THR A 56 0.85 -7.56 -1.65
C THR A 56 -0.05 -8.64 -2.27
N ARG A 57 -0.70 -9.49 -1.47
CA ARG A 57 -1.65 -10.49 -1.97
C ARG A 57 -2.85 -9.81 -2.64
N SER A 58 -3.30 -10.30 -3.79
CA SER A 58 -4.34 -9.63 -4.58
C SER A 58 -5.65 -9.47 -3.82
N GLU A 59 -6.01 -10.41 -2.94
CA GLU A 59 -7.19 -10.31 -2.08
C GLU A 59 -7.15 -9.14 -1.09
N ASN A 60 -5.94 -8.68 -0.71
CA ASN A 60 -5.72 -7.54 0.19
C ASN A 60 -5.65 -6.19 -0.55
N LEU A 61 -5.63 -6.22 -1.88
CA LEU A 61 -5.55 -5.02 -2.70
C LEU A 61 -6.94 -4.61 -3.21
N ILE A 62 -7.15 -3.31 -3.34
CA ILE A 62 -8.30 -2.74 -4.07
C ILE A 62 -7.80 -1.56 -4.90
N VAL A 63 -8.29 -1.46 -6.13
CA VAL A 63 -8.03 -0.32 -7.01
C VAL A 63 -9.17 0.66 -6.83
N LEU A 64 -8.83 1.90 -6.51
CA LEU A 64 -9.76 3.00 -6.29
C LEU A 64 -9.36 4.17 -7.16
N ASN A 65 -10.31 5.04 -7.51
CA ASN A 65 -9.89 6.34 -8.03
C ASN A 65 -9.24 7.18 -6.92
N HIS A 66 -8.49 8.22 -7.30
CA HIS A 66 -7.75 9.05 -6.34
C HIS A 66 -8.66 9.64 -5.23
N ASP A 67 -9.86 10.10 -5.59
CA ASP A 67 -10.80 10.70 -4.64
C ASP A 67 -11.34 9.67 -3.64
N GLU A 68 -11.69 8.48 -4.11
CA GLU A 68 -12.08 7.33 -3.29
C GLU A 68 -10.95 6.88 -2.38
N HIS A 69 -9.72 6.82 -2.89
CA HIS A 69 -8.55 6.44 -2.12
C HIS A 69 -8.32 7.41 -0.97
N MET A 70 -8.44 8.72 -1.21
CA MET A 70 -8.30 9.75 -0.17
C MET A 70 -9.39 9.65 0.91
N ASN A 71 -10.60 9.21 0.56
CA ASN A 71 -11.68 8.97 1.52
C ASN A 71 -11.49 7.72 2.38
N GLN A 72 -10.72 6.72 1.91
CA GLN A 72 -10.42 5.51 2.68
C GLN A 72 -9.34 5.73 3.74
N HIS A 73 -8.49 6.75 3.59
CA HIS A 73 -7.55 7.12 4.65
C HIS A 73 -8.25 8.04 5.66
N PRO A 74 -8.41 7.64 6.92
CA PRO A 74 -8.92 8.56 7.93
C PRO A 74 -7.99 9.78 7.97
N ASN A 75 -8.60 10.98 7.99
CA ASN A 75 -7.89 12.26 8.01
C ASN A 75 -6.64 12.14 8.91
N PRO A 76 -5.42 12.46 8.43
CA PRO A 76 -4.19 12.28 9.19
C PRO A 76 -4.26 12.91 10.59
N LEU A 77 -4.99 14.02 10.73
CA LEU A 77 -5.25 14.68 12.00
C LEU A 77 -6.14 13.83 12.92
N LEU A 78 -7.18 13.18 12.37
CA LEU A 78 -8.05 12.26 13.09
C LEU A 78 -7.29 10.99 13.51
N LYS A 79 -6.47 10.40 12.63
CA LYS A 79 -5.62 9.24 12.99
C LYS A 79 -4.67 9.58 14.14
N LYS A 80 -4.03 10.76 14.12
CA LYS A 80 -3.16 11.25 15.19
C LYS A 80 -3.91 11.50 16.51
N LEU A 81 -5.13 12.04 16.44
CA LEU A 81 -6.00 12.25 17.60
C LEU A 81 -6.47 10.93 18.23
N LEU A 82 -6.76 9.93 17.40
CA LEU A 82 -7.20 8.60 17.86
C LEU A 82 -6.03 7.76 18.40
N THR A 83 -4.85 7.78 17.77
CA THR A 83 -3.66 7.05 18.24
C THR A 83 -2.96 7.71 19.42
N GLY A 84 -3.12 9.04 19.60
CA GLY A 84 -2.63 9.79 20.74
C GLY A 84 -3.44 9.63 22.03
N ARG A 85 -4.61 8.97 21.96
CA ARG A 85 -5.48 8.65 23.11
C ARG A 85 -5.28 7.22 23.62
N ARG A 86 -4.03 6.74 23.75
CA ARG A 86 -3.75 5.57 24.60
C ARG A 86 -3.68 6.04 26.05
N ASN A 87 -4.69 5.65 26.83
CA ASN A 87 -4.89 6.00 28.22
C ASN A 87 -3.69 5.64 29.09
N LYS A 88 -3.40 6.54 30.03
CA LYS A 88 -2.35 6.49 31.04
C LYS A 88 -2.76 5.67 32.28
N TYR A 89 -3.65 4.69 32.12
CA TYR A 89 -4.22 3.90 33.21
C TYR A 89 -4.61 2.49 32.72
N GLU A 90 -3.63 1.60 32.59
CA GLU A 90 -3.75 0.15 32.82
C GLU A 90 -2.46 -0.35 33.46
#